data_AF-A7SWB4-F1
#
_entry.id   AF-A7SWB4-F1
#
_cell.length_a   1.000
_cell.length_b   1.000
_cell.length_c   1.000
_cell.angle_alpha   90.00
_cell.angle_beta   90.00
_cell.angle_gamma   90.00
#
_symmetry.space_group_name_H-M   'P 1'
#
loop_
_entity.id
_entity.type
_entity.pdbx_description
1 polymer ?
#
loop_
_entity_poly.entity_id
_entity_poly.type
_entity_poly.pdbx_seq_one_letter_code
_entity_poly.pdbx_strand_id
1 'polypeptide(L)'
;IEDKFSDLLQMFGKEIEIMKKVYQAQCNSPEVARDLPPIVGRITWAKQMMRHIRDPMDVFERHPSCFRTNEARSIIKNFNHLAAVLTEFEYIYHQGWLRQVDQARSGKKT
;
A
#
# COMPACT_ATOMS: atom_id res chain seq x y z
N ILE A 1 14.37 2.56 -26.62
CA ILE A 1 14.21 1.95 -25.27
C ILE A 1 13.64 3.00 -24.33
N GLU A 2 14.19 4.22 -24.31
CA GLU A 2 13.73 5.32 -23.46
C GLU A 2 12.24 5.70 -23.67
N ASP A 3 11.74 5.76 -24.90
CA ASP A 3 10.32 6.09 -25.15
C ASP A 3 9.34 5.10 -24.50
N LYS A 4 9.62 3.80 -24.59
CA LYS A 4 8.77 2.76 -23.97
C LYS A 4 8.76 2.87 -22.44
N PHE A 5 9.87 3.30 -21.84
CA PHE A 5 9.95 3.52 -20.39
C PHE A 5 9.22 4.79 -19.96
N SER A 6 9.17 5.82 -20.81
CA SER A 6 8.37 7.02 -20.57
C SER A 6 6.88 6.67 -20.50
N ASP A 7 6.39 5.87 -21.44
CA ASP A 7 4.98 5.43 -21.46
C ASP A 7 4.64 4.58 -20.21
N LEU A 8 5.51 3.62 -19.87
CA LEU A 8 5.36 2.79 -18.67
C LEU A 8 5.34 3.63 -17.39
N LEU A 9 6.22 4.62 -17.30
CA LEU A 9 6.27 5.53 -16.16
C LEU A 9 4.99 6.34 -16.04
N GLN A 10 4.44 6.83 -17.16
CA GLN A 10 3.17 7.56 -17.17
C GLN A 10 1.99 6.66 -16.74
N MET A 11 1.97 5.40 -17.18
CA MET A 11 1.00 4.40 -16.73
C MET A 11 1.11 4.17 -15.22
N PHE A 12 2.33 4.00 -14.71
CA PHE A 12 2.57 3.85 -13.27
C PHE A 12 2.12 5.08 -12.48
N GLY A 13 2.37 6.29 -12.98
CA GLY A 13 1.88 7.52 -12.37
C GLY A 13 0.34 7.56 -12.26
N LYS A 14 -0.37 7.10 -13.30
CA LYS A 14 -1.84 6.97 -13.26
C LYS A 14 -2.29 5.91 -12.27
N GLU A 15 -1.59 4.79 -12.20
CA GLU A 15 -1.88 3.70 -11.28
C GLU A 15 -1.75 4.13 -9.81
N ILE A 16 -0.70 4.88 -9.47
CA ILE A 16 -0.53 5.45 -8.13
C ILE A 16 -1.69 6.40 -7.77
N GLU A 17 -2.14 7.22 -8.71
CA GLU A 17 -3.29 8.11 -8.49
C GLU A 17 -4.60 7.34 -8.31
N ILE A 18 -4.79 6.24 -9.05
CA ILE A 18 -5.92 5.33 -8.85
C ILE A 18 -5.86 4.70 -7.46
N MET A 19 -4.70 4.17 -7.06
CA MET A 19 -4.52 3.53 -5.75
C MET A 19 -4.72 4.52 -4.59
N LYS A 20 -4.33 5.78 -4.76
CA LYS A 20 -4.62 6.83 -3.79
C LYS A 20 -6.13 7.06 -3.62
N LYS A 21 -6.89 7.08 -4.72
CA LYS A 21 -8.36 7.20 -4.68
C LYS A 21 -9.01 5.98 -4.04
N VAL A 22 -8.54 4.78 -4.37
CA VAL A 22 -8.99 3.53 -3.74
C VAL A 22 -8.75 3.58 -2.23
N TYR A 23 -7.55 4.01 -1.81
CA TYR A 23 -7.25 4.18 -0.39
C TYR A 23 -8.23 5.12 0.29
N GLN A 24 -8.47 6.30 -0.28
CA GLN A 24 -9.39 7.30 0.28
C GLN A 24 -10.85 6.80 0.36
N ALA A 25 -11.30 6.03 -0.63
CA ALA A 25 -12.66 5.51 -0.66
C ALA A 25 -12.88 4.33 0.30
N GLN A 26 -11.87 3.46 0.45
CA GLN A 26 -12.02 2.17 1.11
C GLN A 26 -11.32 2.07 2.47
N CYS A 27 -10.50 3.04 2.90
CA CYS A 27 -9.75 2.94 4.17
C CYS A 27 -10.64 2.71 5.40
N ASN A 28 -11.88 3.20 5.38
CA ASN A 28 -12.85 3.03 6.47
C ASN A 28 -13.52 1.65 6.44
N SER A 29 -13.77 1.13 5.24
CA SER A 29 -14.49 -0.14 4.99
C SER A 29 -13.91 -0.86 3.77
N PRO A 30 -12.72 -1.48 3.88
CA PRO A 30 -12.18 -2.21 2.76
C PRO A 30 -13.06 -3.43 2.47
N GLU A 31 -13.26 -3.74 1.20
CA GLU A 31 -13.92 -4.98 0.79
C GLU A 31 -12.97 -6.13 1.10
N VAL A 32 -13.22 -6.86 2.20
CA VAL A 32 -12.40 -7.99 2.60
C VAL A 32 -13.27 -9.21 2.84
N ALA A 33 -12.69 -10.39 2.60
CA ALA A 33 -13.34 -11.68 2.82
C ALA A 33 -14.01 -11.73 4.21
N ARG A 34 -15.30 -12.10 4.22
CA ARG A 34 -16.18 -12.11 5.41
C ARG A 34 -15.69 -13.02 6.54
N ASP A 35 -14.76 -13.93 6.27
CA ASP A 35 -14.31 -14.95 7.23
C ASP A 35 -13.19 -14.46 8.17
N LEU A 36 -12.68 -13.25 7.96
CA LEU A 36 -11.63 -12.66 8.78
C LEU A 36 -12.18 -11.67 9.81
N PRO A 37 -11.58 -11.57 11.02
CA PRO A 37 -11.86 -10.46 11.92
C PRO A 37 -11.69 -9.12 11.18
N PRO A 38 -12.59 -8.14 11.37
CA PRO A 38 -12.56 -6.88 10.62
C PRO A 38 -11.23 -6.12 10.64
N ILE A 39 -10.40 -6.34 11.68
CA ILE A 39 -9.06 -5.76 11.79
C ILE A 39 -8.02 -6.46 10.90
N VAL A 40 -8.08 -7.79 10.82
CA VAL A 40 -7.20 -8.60 9.97
C VAL A 40 -7.51 -8.36 8.50
N GLY A 41 -8.80 -8.15 8.18
CA GLY A 41 -9.20 -7.77 6.84
C GLY A 41 -8.54 -6.46 6.39
N ARG A 42 -8.63 -5.41 7.22
CA ARG A 42 -8.00 -4.11 6.94
C ARG A 42 -6.49 -4.22 6.72
N ILE A 43 -5.79 -4.99 7.56
CA ILE A 43 -4.34 -5.24 7.41
C ILE A 43 -4.04 -5.95 6.09
N THR A 44 -4.84 -6.95 5.74
CA THR A 44 -4.66 -7.73 4.49
C THR A 44 -4.85 -6.86 3.26
N TRP A 45 -5.88 -6.00 3.26
CA TRP A 45 -6.13 -5.04 2.20
C TRP A 45 -4.96 -4.05 2.03
N ALA A 46 -4.45 -3.47 3.12
CA ALA A 46 -3.28 -2.57 3.06
C ALA A 46 -2.04 -3.27 2.50
N LYS A 47 -1.80 -4.53 2.88
CA LYS A 47 -0.70 -5.36 2.34
C LYS A 47 -0.87 -5.63 0.84
N GLN A 48 -2.08 -5.91 0.39
CA GLN A 48 -2.37 -6.14 -1.03
C GLN A 48 -2.11 -4.87 -1.85
N MET A 49 -2.57 -3.71 -1.37
CA MET A 49 -2.28 -2.43 -2.02
C MET A 49 -0.78 -2.14 -2.07
N MET A 50 -0.06 -2.39 -0.97
CA MET A 50 1.39 -2.17 -0.92
C MET A 50 2.13 -3.06 -1.92
N ARG A 51 1.73 -4.33 -2.07
CA ARG A 51 2.28 -5.23 -3.09
C ARG A 51 2.03 -4.69 -4.50
N HIS A 52 0.79 -4.28 -4.77
CA HIS A 52 0.41 -3.75 -6.09
C HIS A 52 1.28 -2.56 -6.52
N ILE A 53 1.59 -1.63 -5.61
CA ILE A 53 2.44 -0.48 -5.94
C ILE A 53 3.93 -0.80 -5.93
N ARG A 54 4.36 -1.83 -5.18
CA ARG A 54 5.77 -2.26 -5.07
C ARG A 54 6.22 -2.98 -6.33
N ASP A 55 5.43 -3.91 -6.85
CA ASP A 55 5.79 -4.74 -8.00
C ASP A 55 6.32 -3.93 -9.22
N PRO A 56 5.65 -2.85 -9.68
CA PRO A 56 6.19 -1.99 -10.73
C PRO A 56 7.43 -1.20 -10.28
N MET A 57 7.49 -0.74 -9.03
CA MET A 57 8.64 0.01 -8.51
C MET A 57 9.92 -0.83 -8.52
N ASP A 58 9.84 -2.13 -8.17
CA ASP A 58 10.98 -3.06 -8.18
C ASP A 58 11.59 -3.21 -9.59
N VAL A 59 10.78 -3.03 -10.65
CA VAL A 59 11.25 -3.05 -12.04
C VAL A 59 11.95 -1.75 -12.41
N PHE A 60 11.42 -0.61 -11.96
CA PHE A 60 12.02 0.70 -12.20
C PHE A 60 13.33 0.89 -11.44
N GLU A 61 13.47 0.34 -10.23
CA GLU A 61 14.72 0.39 -9.46
C GLU A 61 15.91 -0.28 -10.18
N ARG A 62 15.64 -1.29 -11.01
CA ARG A 62 16.65 -1.95 -11.85
C ARG A 62 17.12 -1.09 -13.03
N HIS A 63 16.43 0.01 -13.32
CA HIS A 63 16.73 0.90 -14.44
C HIS A 63 16.83 2.37 -13.96
N PRO A 64 17.94 2.76 -13.29
CA PRO A 64 18.07 4.07 -12.67
C PRO A 64 18.01 5.25 -13.66
N SER A 65 18.29 5.00 -14.95
CA SER A 65 18.20 6.00 -16.02
C SER A 65 16.79 6.56 -16.19
N CYS A 66 15.75 5.79 -15.86
CA CYS A 66 14.35 6.20 -15.94
C CYS A 66 13.99 7.31 -14.94
N PHE A 67 14.76 7.48 -13.86
CA PHE A 67 14.47 8.44 -12.79
C PHE A 67 15.07 9.84 -13.01
N ARG A 68 15.69 10.09 -14.16
CA ARG A 68 16.35 11.36 -14.45
C ARG A 68 15.37 12.49 -14.78
N THR A 69 14.16 12.16 -15.22
CA THR A 69 13.15 13.15 -15.60
C THR A 69 12.45 13.74 -14.38
N ASN A 70 11.99 15.00 -14.49
CA ASN A 70 11.21 15.64 -13.42
C ASN A 70 9.87 14.93 -13.17
N GLU A 71 9.28 14.35 -14.21
CA GLU A 71 8.07 13.53 -14.13
C GLU A 71 8.29 12.29 -13.25
N ALA A 72 9.38 11.56 -13.46
CA ALA A 72 9.71 10.38 -12.67
C ALA A 72 9.85 10.71 -11.18
N ARG A 73 10.54 11.81 -10.85
CA ARG A 73 10.70 12.26 -9.47
C ARG A 73 9.37 12.56 -8.79
N SER A 74 8.43 13.17 -9.52
CA SER A 74 7.08 13.45 -9.00
C SER A 74 6.33 12.15 -8.68
N ILE A 75 6.40 11.16 -9.58
CA ILE A 75 5.75 9.86 -9.42
C ILE A 75 6.34 9.09 -8.24
N ILE A 76 7.67 9.06 -8.11
CA ILE A 76 8.37 8.43 -6.97
C ILE A 76 7.96 9.09 -5.65
N LYS A 77 7.85 10.43 -5.61
CA LYS A 77 7.40 11.14 -4.42
C LYS A 77 5.99 10.72 -4.01
N ASN A 78 5.08 10.61 -4.97
CA ASN A 78 3.70 10.15 -4.72
C ASN A 78 3.66 8.70 -4.25
N PHE A 79 4.45 7.82 -4.86
CA PHE A 79 4.62 6.44 -4.42
C PHE A 79 5.13 6.37 -2.97
N ASN A 80 6.21 7.09 -2.65
CA ASN A 80 6.79 7.08 -1.30
C ASN A 80 5.79 7.57 -0.25
N HIS A 81 5.01 8.60 -0.59
CA HIS A 81 3.96 9.08 0.29
C HIS A 81 2.87 8.03 0.52
N LEU A 82 2.37 7.39 -0.54
CA LEU A 82 1.37 6.33 -0.42
C LEU A 82 1.91 5.12 0.36
N ALA A 83 3.14 4.70 0.10
CA ALA A 83 3.80 3.62 0.80
C ALA A 83 3.96 3.91 2.31
N ALA A 84 4.32 5.15 2.67
CA ALA A 84 4.40 5.57 4.06
C ALA A 84 3.04 5.49 4.76
N VAL A 85 1.99 6.00 4.12
CA VAL A 85 0.61 5.97 4.65
C VAL A 85 0.12 4.52 4.83
N LEU A 86 0.35 3.64 3.85
CA LEU A 86 -0.02 2.22 3.95
C LEU A 86 0.75 1.49 5.06
N THR A 87 2.02 1.81 5.25
CA THR A 87 2.86 1.23 6.31
C THR A 87 2.38 1.66 7.69
N GLU A 88 2.07 2.93 7.87
CA GLU A 88 1.52 3.46 9.12
C GLU A 88 0.15 2.84 9.43
N PHE A 89 -0.70 2.71 8.42
CA PHE A 89 -1.99 2.04 8.53
C PHE A 89 -1.81 0.59 9.02
N GLU A 90 -0.97 -0.21 8.34
CA GLU A 90 -0.69 -1.59 8.76
C GLU A 90 -0.22 -1.65 10.22
N TYR A 91 0.73 -0.80 10.59
CA TYR A 91 1.31 -0.78 11.94
C TYR A 91 0.25 -0.53 13.02
N ILE A 92 -0.57 0.51 12.86
CA ILE A 92 -1.60 0.88 13.85
C ILE A 92 -2.60 -0.27 14.04
N TYR A 93 -3.12 -0.85 12.96
CA TYR A 93 -4.09 -1.93 13.05
C TYR A 93 -3.47 -3.23 13.56
N HIS A 94 -2.23 -3.52 13.22
CA HIS A 94 -1.52 -4.69 13.75
C HIS A 94 -1.34 -4.58 15.28
N GLN A 95 -0.92 -3.42 15.78
CA GLN A 95 -0.81 -3.17 17.22
C GLN A 95 -2.17 -3.28 17.93
N GLY A 96 -3.23 -2.73 17.32
CA GLY A 96 -4.59 -2.86 17.85
C GLY A 96 -5.08 -4.31 17.92
N TRP A 97 -4.73 -5.13 16.93
CA TRP A 97 -5.06 -6.55 16.92
C TRP A 97 -4.32 -7.33 18.01
N LEU A 98 -3.02 -7.10 18.18
CA LEU A 98 -2.23 -7.74 19.23
C LEU A 98 -2.82 -7.49 20.62
N ARG A 99 -3.19 -6.23 20.92
CA ARG A 99 -3.83 -5.86 22.20
C ARG A 99 -5.15 -6.59 22.43
N GLN A 100 -5.99 -6.73 21.40
CA GLN A 100 -7.25 -7.46 21.50
C GLN A 100 -7.04 -8.95 21.75
N VAL A 101 -6.06 -9.56 21.07
CA VAL A 101 -5.71 -10.97 21.26
C VAL A 101 -5.20 -11.22 22.67
N ASP A 102 -4.34 -10.34 23.19
CA ASP A 102 -3.82 -10.45 24.56
C ASP A 102 -4.91 -10.31 25.62
N GLN A 103 -5.83 -9.35 25.46
CA GLN A 103 -7.00 -9.21 26.35
C GLN A 103 -7.91 -10.44 26.32
N ALA A 104 -8.18 -11.00 25.13
CA ALA A 104 -8.98 -12.21 25.00
C ALA A 104 -8.30 -13.44 25.63
N ARG A 105 -6.96 -13.47 25.64
CA ARG A 105 -6.18 -14.53 26.31
C ARG A 105 -6.16 -14.36 27.83
N SER A 106 -6.06 -13.13 28.34
CA SER A 106 -6.08 -12.87 29.79
C SER A 106 -7.47 -13.06 30.40
N GLY A 107 -8.54 -12.75 29.67
CA GLY A 107 -9.92 -12.94 30.13
C GLY A 107 -10.38 -14.39 30.28
N LYS A 108 -9.62 -15.37 29.75
CA LYS A 108 -9.87 -16.81 29.92
C LYS A 108 -9.19 -17.43 31.16
N LYS A 109 -8.49 -16.63 31.97
CA LYS A 109 -7.77 -17.09 33.17
C LYS A 109 -8.52 -16.82 34.49
N THR A 110 -9.81 -16.50 34.43
CA THR A 110 -10.68 -16.35 35.61
C THR A 110 -11.87 -17.26 35.46
#